data_AF-A0AAW6F816-F1
#
_entry.id   AF-A0AAW6F816-F1
#
_cell.length_a   1.000
_cell.length_b   1.000
_cell.length_c   1.000
_cell.angle_alpha   90.00
_cell.angle_beta   90.00
_cell.angle_gamma   90.00
#
_symmetry.space_group_name_H-M   'P 1'
#
loop_
_entity.id
_entity.type
_entity.pdbx_description
1 polymer ?
#
loop_
_entity_poly.entity_id
_entity_poly.type
_entity_poly.pdbx_seq_one_letter_code
_entity_poly.pdbx_strand_id
1 'polypeptide(L)'
;MGMKNRTLHYIIRFLVGDDVPSELVETIGYTADPNKFDRYNVVIIPSGFFDGQTYGTPASLPELPLQEVQGIPLLFGSPKEEWIRDTWVVHADIIASTYFLISRYEEMVRRGLRDEHGRFPGKESLPYRAGFLHRPIVDEYRMLLHRWLRQSRLRVPEVKKQIRKIYLTHDVDSPTLYRSWKGLIRSIRDRRGLYKSFQGKFGSLEKDPFYTFPWFFRQNSILQDLIGKEQCHPILFIRNGGKAKHDKPHYDLRNKDIRKLIKSALEHNVTIGLHSSYQAGTTPSLIRKEKTGLEDHIGKNVRFNRHHFLAIREPEDMDQIEAAGVTDDFTMGYADVSGFRLGTCYPVRWINPITRRLSPLRLHPLIIMDCTLEEEKYMGLDFDRALTYCRNLVEQVNNVGGELVLLWHNDSVQEGSGSYLRKLYAQLLKELAKQ
;
A
#
# COMPACT_ATOMS: atom_id res chain seq x y z
N MET A 1 -22.48 -11.54 18.37
CA MET A 1 -21.08 -11.93 18.66
C MET A 1 -20.19 -10.79 18.18
N GLY A 2 -19.86 -9.84 19.06
CA GLY A 2 -19.27 -8.54 18.71
C GLY A 2 -17.80 -8.60 18.24
N MET A 3 -17.25 -7.44 17.88
CA MET A 3 -15.83 -7.30 17.56
C MET A 3 -14.97 -7.70 18.78
N LYS A 4 -13.83 -8.39 18.56
CA LYS A 4 -12.89 -8.70 19.63
C LYS A 4 -12.34 -7.40 20.23
N ASN A 5 -12.32 -7.31 21.56
CA ASN A 5 -11.91 -6.10 22.30
C ASN A 5 -10.55 -5.54 21.84
N ARG A 6 -9.55 -6.40 21.59
CA ARG A 6 -8.21 -5.97 21.10
C ARG A 6 -8.25 -5.30 19.72
N THR A 7 -9.12 -5.75 18.81
CA THR A 7 -9.25 -5.16 17.47
C THR A 7 -9.95 -3.81 17.55
N LEU A 8 -10.98 -3.69 18.40
CA LEU A 8 -11.69 -2.44 18.64
C LEU A 8 -10.74 -1.38 19.20
N HIS A 9 -10.02 -1.73 20.27
CA HIS A 9 -9.02 -0.85 20.87
C HIS A 9 -7.95 -0.44 19.86
N TYR A 10 -7.48 -1.36 19.02
CA TYR A 10 -6.53 -1.02 17.94
C TYR A 10 -7.11 -0.01 16.95
N ILE A 11 -8.35 -0.16 16.49
CA ILE A 11 -8.96 0.77 15.52
C ILE A 11 -9.17 2.15 16.14
N ILE A 12 -9.66 2.23 17.38
CA ILE A 12 -9.80 3.51 18.09
C ILE A 12 -8.41 4.13 18.26
N ARG A 13 -7.41 3.37 18.71
CA ARG A 13 -6.03 3.87 18.85
C ARG A 13 -5.48 4.39 17.51
N PHE A 14 -5.70 3.66 16.42
CA PHE A 14 -5.26 4.04 15.08
C PHE A 14 -5.90 5.35 14.62
N LEU A 15 -7.22 5.49 14.78
CA LEU A 15 -7.96 6.70 14.42
C LEU A 15 -7.59 7.90 15.29
N VAL A 16 -7.29 7.68 16.57
CA VAL A 16 -6.85 8.77 17.45
C VAL A 16 -5.41 9.19 17.11
N GLY A 17 -4.54 8.23 16.79
CA GLY A 17 -3.13 8.46 16.45
C GLY A 17 -2.16 8.11 17.60
N ASP A 18 -0.98 7.63 17.24
CA ASP A 18 0.02 7.14 18.19
C ASP A 18 0.65 8.22 19.07
N ASP A 19 0.58 9.47 18.64
CA ASP A 19 1.09 10.65 19.34
C ASP A 19 0.14 11.18 20.43
N VAL A 20 -1.09 10.67 20.46
CA VAL A 20 -2.11 11.09 21.42
C VAL A 20 -2.01 10.24 22.70
N PRO A 21 -2.20 10.81 23.91
CA PRO A 21 -2.19 10.06 25.16
C PRO A 21 -3.24 8.93 25.19
N SER A 22 -2.91 7.80 25.83
CA SER A 22 -3.79 6.63 25.91
C SER A 22 -5.09 6.92 26.69
N GLU A 23 -5.05 7.86 27.62
CA GLU A 23 -6.19 8.28 28.42
C GLU A 23 -7.33 8.81 27.55
N LEU A 24 -7.01 9.48 26.43
CA LEU A 24 -8.02 9.97 25.48
C LEU A 24 -8.70 8.83 24.73
N VAL A 25 -8.01 7.70 24.48
CA VAL A 25 -8.60 6.52 23.85
C VAL A 25 -9.69 5.94 24.74
N GLU A 26 -9.47 5.92 26.05
CA GLU A 26 -10.44 5.40 27.03
C GLU A 26 -11.68 6.31 27.19
N THR A 27 -11.62 7.57 26.73
CA THR A 27 -12.80 8.47 26.72
C THR A 27 -13.78 8.21 25.57
N ILE A 28 -13.48 7.26 24.69
CA ILE A 28 -14.28 6.94 23.50
C ILE A 28 -15.02 5.63 23.71
N GLY A 29 -16.34 5.69 23.75
CA GLY A 29 -17.22 4.53 23.84
C GLY A 29 -17.66 4.03 22.48
N TYR A 30 -17.73 2.72 22.30
CA TYR A 30 -18.40 2.08 21.16
C TYR A 30 -19.53 1.20 21.67
N THR A 31 -20.72 1.78 21.86
CA THR A 31 -21.86 1.11 22.50
C THR A 31 -23.18 1.75 22.12
N ALA A 32 -24.25 0.94 22.04
CA ALA A 32 -25.62 1.41 21.87
C ALA A 32 -26.41 1.46 23.19
N ASP A 33 -25.78 1.13 24.32
CA ASP A 33 -26.42 1.07 25.64
C ASP A 33 -26.40 2.45 26.32
N PRO A 34 -27.53 3.16 26.43
CA PRO A 34 -27.56 4.52 26.99
C PRO A 34 -27.10 4.59 28.45
N ASN A 35 -27.17 3.48 29.18
CA ASN A 35 -26.72 3.40 30.58
C ASN A 35 -25.19 3.42 30.73
N LYS A 36 -24.45 3.43 29.60
CA LYS A 36 -22.99 3.50 29.58
C LYS A 36 -22.47 4.82 29.03
N PHE A 37 -23.34 5.71 28.54
CA PHE A 37 -22.91 6.91 27.84
C PHE A 37 -22.12 7.86 28.74
N ASP A 38 -22.55 7.99 29.99
CA ASP A 38 -21.92 8.81 31.03
C ASP A 38 -20.48 8.40 31.40
N ARG A 39 -20.01 7.25 30.92
CA ARG A 39 -18.62 6.78 31.09
C ARG A 39 -17.65 7.39 30.09
N TYR A 40 -18.16 8.05 29.05
CA TYR A 40 -17.37 8.49 27.90
C TYR A 40 -17.65 9.95 27.56
N ASN A 41 -16.67 10.61 26.95
CA ASN A 41 -16.83 11.95 26.40
C ASN A 41 -17.45 11.91 25.01
N VAL A 42 -17.10 10.88 24.22
CA VAL A 42 -17.64 10.62 22.88
C VAL A 42 -18.12 9.17 22.83
N VAL A 43 -19.35 8.95 22.36
CA VAL A 43 -19.89 7.61 22.08
C VAL A 43 -20.20 7.47 20.60
N ILE A 44 -19.60 6.47 19.97
CA ILE A 44 -19.93 6.03 18.62
C ILE A 44 -20.94 4.88 18.72
N ILE A 45 -22.12 5.06 18.11
CA ILE A 45 -23.16 4.04 18.07
C ILE A 45 -22.81 2.96 17.03
N PRO A 46 -22.74 1.67 17.41
CA PRO A 46 -22.56 0.57 16.47
C PRO A 46 -23.72 0.48 15.47
N SER A 47 -23.38 0.38 14.18
CA SER A 47 -24.35 0.25 13.07
C SER A 47 -24.99 -1.13 12.93
N GLY A 48 -24.53 -2.13 13.69
CA GLY A 48 -24.89 -3.54 13.51
C GLY A 48 -24.01 -4.29 12.50
N PHE A 49 -23.01 -3.63 11.89
CA PHE A 49 -22.08 -4.27 10.95
C PHE A 49 -21.40 -5.55 11.49
N PHE A 50 -21.08 -5.58 12.79
CA PHE A 50 -20.42 -6.74 13.43
C PHE A 50 -21.37 -7.84 13.89
N ASP A 51 -22.67 -7.72 13.63
CA ASP A 51 -23.67 -8.70 14.03
C ASP A 51 -23.50 -10.01 13.26
N GLY A 52 -23.81 -11.13 13.92
CA GLY A 52 -23.55 -12.46 13.35
C GLY A 52 -24.38 -12.81 12.12
N GLN A 53 -25.53 -12.15 11.94
CA GLN A 53 -26.41 -12.33 10.78
C GLN A 53 -25.99 -11.43 9.60
N THR A 54 -25.26 -10.35 9.88
CA THR A 54 -24.85 -9.34 8.89
C THR A 54 -23.43 -9.63 8.41
N TYR A 55 -22.50 -9.83 9.34
CA TYR A 55 -21.08 -10.01 9.06
C TYR A 55 -20.81 -11.25 8.19
N GLY A 56 -19.95 -11.08 7.19
CA GLY A 56 -19.60 -12.07 6.16
C GLY A 56 -20.60 -12.15 5.01
N THR A 57 -21.72 -11.43 5.05
CA THR A 57 -22.79 -11.55 4.05
C THR A 57 -22.84 -10.34 3.10
N PRO A 58 -23.47 -10.46 1.92
CA PRO A 58 -23.70 -9.31 1.03
C PRO A 58 -24.47 -8.16 1.69
N ALA A 59 -25.32 -8.43 2.69
CA ALA A 59 -26.07 -7.40 3.44
C ALA A 59 -25.17 -6.48 4.29
N SER A 60 -23.90 -6.83 4.47
CA SER A 60 -22.91 -5.99 5.15
C SER A 60 -22.13 -5.05 4.22
N LEU A 61 -22.40 -5.07 2.91
CA LEU A 61 -21.77 -4.16 1.96
C LEU A 61 -22.49 -2.80 2.00
N PRO A 62 -21.77 -1.67 2.01
CA PRO A 62 -22.39 -0.35 1.93
C PRO A 62 -23.19 -0.16 0.64
N GLU A 63 -24.37 0.45 0.75
CA GLU A 63 -25.23 0.81 -0.38
C GLU A 63 -24.83 2.18 -0.94
N LEU A 64 -24.85 2.32 -2.28
CA LEU A 64 -24.56 3.59 -2.95
C LEU A 64 -25.88 4.30 -3.35
N PRO A 65 -25.94 5.64 -3.31
CA PRO A 65 -24.87 6.57 -2.90
C PRO A 65 -24.64 6.56 -1.39
N LEU A 66 -23.38 6.78 -0.98
CA LEU A 66 -23.05 6.90 0.44
C LEU A 66 -23.62 8.20 1.00
N GLN A 67 -24.04 8.16 2.26
CA GLN A 67 -24.27 9.38 3.03
C GLN A 67 -22.92 10.04 3.36
N GLU A 68 -22.95 11.30 3.78
CA GLU A 68 -21.77 12.01 4.23
C GLU A 68 -21.97 12.55 5.65
N VAL A 69 -20.92 12.48 6.47
CA VAL A 69 -20.85 13.14 7.77
C VAL A 69 -19.80 14.24 7.68
N GLN A 70 -20.25 15.50 7.80
CA GLN A 70 -19.36 16.68 7.68
C GLN A 70 -18.50 16.69 6.40
N GLY A 71 -19.07 16.30 5.26
CA GLY A 71 -18.38 16.24 3.95
C GLY A 71 -17.48 15.02 3.73
N ILE A 72 -17.49 14.05 4.66
CA ILE A 72 -16.73 12.81 4.58
C ILE A 72 -17.70 11.67 4.26
N PRO A 73 -17.50 10.91 3.17
CA PRO A 73 -18.29 9.71 2.85
C PRO A 73 -18.36 8.76 4.05
N LEU A 74 -19.56 8.31 4.37
CA LEU A 74 -19.86 7.45 5.51
C LEU A 74 -20.31 6.07 5.01
N LEU A 75 -19.59 5.02 5.39
CA LEU A 75 -19.89 3.65 4.95
C LEU A 75 -21.00 3.00 5.78
N PHE A 76 -21.05 3.28 7.08
CA PHE A 76 -22.00 2.67 8.02
C PHE A 76 -22.52 3.67 9.05
N GLY A 77 -23.77 3.46 9.48
CA GLY A 77 -24.44 4.32 10.45
C GLY A 77 -25.20 5.47 9.78
N SER A 78 -25.28 6.61 10.44
CA SER A 78 -25.95 7.82 9.93
C SER A 78 -25.21 9.09 10.34
N PRO A 79 -25.37 10.23 9.64
CA PRO A 79 -24.71 11.49 9.98
C PRO A 79 -25.30 12.18 11.22
N LYS A 80 -26.18 11.51 11.98
CA LYS A 80 -26.78 12.06 13.19
C LYS A 80 -25.71 12.23 14.27
N GLU A 81 -25.68 13.41 14.87
CA GLU A 81 -24.84 13.76 16.00
C GLU A 81 -25.72 14.49 17.04
N GLU A 82 -25.62 14.14 18.32
CA GLU A 82 -26.44 14.73 19.37
C GLU A 82 -25.74 14.73 20.74
N TRP A 83 -26.10 15.71 21.57
CA TRP A 83 -25.75 15.68 22.99
C TRP A 83 -26.77 14.83 23.75
N ILE A 84 -26.28 13.85 24.52
CA ILE A 84 -27.07 13.14 25.51
C ILE A 84 -26.43 13.38 26.87
N ARG A 85 -27.06 14.23 27.68
CA ARG A 85 -26.45 14.79 28.90
C ARG A 85 -25.11 15.48 28.55
N ASP A 86 -24.00 15.07 29.17
CA ASP A 86 -22.66 15.60 28.94
C ASP A 86 -21.83 14.77 27.93
N THR A 87 -22.46 13.85 27.22
CA THR A 87 -21.79 12.95 26.27
C THR A 87 -22.14 13.35 24.84
N TRP A 88 -21.12 13.46 23.99
CA TRP A 88 -21.27 13.67 22.56
C TRP A 88 -21.53 12.32 21.87
N VAL A 89 -22.74 12.10 21.38
CA VAL A 89 -23.15 10.82 20.79
C VAL A 89 -23.25 10.95 19.27
N VAL A 90 -22.52 10.10 18.56
CA VAL A 90 -22.44 10.10 17.10
C VAL A 90 -22.91 8.77 16.54
N HIS A 91 -23.74 8.83 15.50
CA HIS A 91 -24.29 7.66 14.84
C HIS A 91 -23.52 7.27 13.58
N ALA A 92 -22.49 8.04 13.23
CA ALA A 92 -21.55 7.73 12.16
C ALA A 92 -20.58 6.65 12.64
N ASP A 93 -20.77 5.42 12.17
CA ASP A 93 -19.97 4.27 12.59
C ASP A 93 -18.63 4.23 11.84
N ILE A 94 -17.75 5.17 12.19
CA ILE A 94 -16.41 5.27 11.62
C ILE A 94 -15.52 4.09 12.04
N ILE A 95 -15.90 3.34 13.08
CA ILE A 95 -15.19 2.14 13.53
C ILE A 95 -15.44 0.98 12.55
N ALA A 96 -16.71 0.70 12.22
CA ALA A 96 -17.05 -0.27 11.18
C ALA A 96 -16.54 0.15 9.81
N SER A 97 -16.66 1.44 9.49
CA SER A 97 -16.17 2.00 8.22
C SER A 97 -14.66 1.82 8.06
N THR A 98 -13.90 2.08 9.13
CA THR A 98 -12.45 1.87 9.16
C THR A 98 -12.11 0.39 9.06
N TYR A 99 -12.76 -0.47 9.85
CA TYR A 99 -12.56 -1.92 9.80
C TYR A 99 -12.73 -2.46 8.37
N PHE A 100 -13.84 -2.10 7.72
CA PHE A 100 -14.18 -2.54 6.37
C PHE A 100 -13.06 -2.25 5.37
N LEU A 101 -12.52 -1.03 5.41
CA LEU A 101 -11.45 -0.58 4.52
C LEU A 101 -10.11 -1.24 4.85
N ILE A 102 -9.64 -1.18 6.11
CA ILE A 102 -8.29 -1.62 6.47
C ILE A 102 -8.14 -3.15 6.50
N SER A 103 -9.24 -3.89 6.71
CA SER A 103 -9.22 -5.36 6.66
C SER A 103 -9.49 -5.91 5.26
N ARG A 104 -9.72 -5.03 4.26
CA ARG A 104 -10.16 -5.39 2.90
C ARG A 104 -11.37 -6.33 2.92
N TYR A 105 -12.32 -6.04 3.82
CA TYR A 105 -13.48 -6.89 4.08
C TYR A 105 -14.33 -7.16 2.82
N GLU A 106 -14.45 -6.16 1.93
CA GLU A 106 -15.13 -6.30 0.65
C GLU A 106 -14.63 -7.50 -0.17
N GLU A 107 -13.32 -7.75 -0.17
CA GLU A 107 -12.69 -8.80 -0.97
C GLU A 107 -13.04 -10.21 -0.45
N MET A 108 -13.29 -10.32 0.88
CA MET A 108 -13.77 -11.53 1.53
C MET A 108 -15.24 -11.82 1.20
N VAL A 109 -16.09 -10.79 1.04
CA VAL A 109 -17.51 -10.96 0.70
C VAL A 109 -17.69 -11.17 -0.81
N ARG A 110 -16.93 -10.46 -1.65
CA ARG A 110 -16.98 -10.53 -3.11
C ARG A 110 -15.89 -11.44 -3.68
N ARG A 111 -15.80 -12.69 -3.22
CA ARG A 111 -14.74 -13.65 -3.63
C ARG A 111 -14.73 -13.98 -5.12
N GLY A 112 -15.90 -14.02 -5.74
CA GLY A 112 -16.02 -14.32 -7.18
C GLY A 112 -15.49 -13.23 -8.11
N LEU A 113 -15.18 -12.04 -7.58
CA LEU A 113 -14.72 -10.91 -8.38
C LEU A 113 -13.20 -10.79 -8.35
N ARG A 114 -12.54 -11.30 -9.38
CA ARG A 114 -11.09 -11.24 -9.53
C ARG A 114 -10.73 -10.90 -10.98
N ASP A 115 -9.60 -10.23 -11.16
CA ASP A 115 -9.00 -10.06 -12.49
C ASP A 115 -8.26 -11.33 -12.95
N GLU A 116 -7.64 -11.28 -14.13
CA GLU A 116 -6.89 -12.40 -14.72
C GLU A 116 -5.71 -12.90 -13.85
N HIS A 117 -5.26 -12.10 -12.88
CA HIS A 117 -4.18 -12.44 -11.96
C HIS A 117 -4.67 -12.98 -10.61
N GLY A 118 -5.99 -13.01 -10.40
CA GLY A 118 -6.61 -13.39 -9.13
C GLY A 118 -6.64 -12.25 -8.12
N ARG A 119 -6.54 -11.00 -8.55
CA ARG A 119 -6.53 -9.81 -7.68
C ARG A 119 -7.91 -9.17 -7.66
N PHE A 120 -8.23 -8.44 -6.60
CA PHE A 120 -9.44 -7.63 -6.56
C PHE A 120 -9.26 -6.35 -7.41
N PRO A 121 -10.08 -6.11 -8.45
CA PRO A 121 -9.94 -4.94 -9.31
C PRO A 121 -10.26 -3.63 -8.57
N GLY A 122 -9.41 -2.61 -8.71
CA GLY A 122 -9.59 -1.32 -8.07
C GLY A 122 -10.82 -0.57 -8.58
N LYS A 123 -11.09 -0.64 -9.90
CA LYS A 123 -12.29 -0.01 -10.50
C LYS A 123 -13.61 -0.62 -9.99
N GLU A 124 -13.57 -1.83 -9.45
CA GLU A 124 -14.73 -2.51 -8.87
C GLU A 124 -14.91 -2.23 -7.36
N SER A 125 -13.91 -1.63 -6.73
CA SER A 125 -13.90 -1.37 -5.30
C SER A 125 -14.92 -0.31 -4.90
N LEU A 126 -15.41 -0.42 -3.66
CA LEU A 126 -16.28 0.58 -3.08
C LEU A 126 -15.67 2.01 -3.16
N PRO A 127 -14.39 2.26 -2.79
CA PRO A 127 -13.79 3.59 -2.91
C PRO A 127 -13.82 4.17 -4.33
N TYR A 128 -13.60 3.34 -5.35
CA TYR A 128 -13.66 3.82 -6.74
C TYR A 128 -15.09 4.12 -7.16
N ARG A 129 -16.01 3.18 -6.94
CA ARG A 129 -17.44 3.31 -7.31
C ARG A 129 -18.15 4.45 -6.59
N ALA A 130 -17.73 4.75 -5.35
CA ALA A 130 -18.22 5.87 -4.56
C ALA A 130 -17.46 7.19 -4.84
N GLY A 131 -16.46 7.19 -5.71
CA GLY A 131 -15.76 8.40 -6.14
C GLY A 131 -14.74 8.97 -5.15
N PHE A 132 -14.36 8.24 -4.09
CA PHE A 132 -13.45 8.74 -3.06
C PHE A 132 -12.07 8.06 -3.03
N LEU A 133 -11.74 7.16 -3.97
CA LEU A 133 -10.45 6.43 -3.97
C LEU A 133 -9.21 7.35 -3.87
N HIS A 134 -9.31 8.59 -4.33
CA HIS A 134 -8.26 9.60 -4.26
C HIS A 134 -8.18 10.34 -2.91
N ARG A 135 -9.00 9.96 -1.92
CA ARG A 135 -9.07 10.53 -0.57
C ARG A 135 -8.70 9.47 0.48
N PRO A 136 -7.85 9.79 1.46
CA PRO A 136 -7.54 8.88 2.56
C PRO A 136 -8.65 8.95 3.63
N ILE A 137 -9.84 8.45 3.31
CA ILE A 137 -11.06 8.59 4.13
C ILE A 137 -10.88 8.14 5.59
N VAL A 138 -10.08 7.11 5.87
CA VAL A 138 -9.79 6.67 7.24
C VAL A 138 -8.97 7.73 8.00
N ASP A 139 -8.07 8.43 7.32
CA ASP A 139 -7.31 9.54 7.91
C ASP A 139 -8.18 10.80 8.06
N GLU A 140 -9.17 10.99 7.19
CA GLU A 140 -10.21 11.99 7.38
C GLU A 140 -11.12 11.65 8.58
N TYR A 141 -11.44 10.36 8.81
CA TYR A 141 -12.14 9.92 10.03
C TYR A 141 -11.33 10.19 11.29
N ARG A 142 -9.99 10.08 11.25
CA ARG A 142 -9.13 10.55 12.34
C ARG A 142 -9.35 12.03 12.63
N MET A 143 -9.36 12.87 11.60
CA MET A 143 -9.62 14.31 11.77
C MET A 143 -11.03 14.58 12.31
N LEU A 144 -12.04 13.82 11.86
CA LEU A 144 -13.41 13.91 12.35
C LEU A 144 -13.50 13.54 13.84
N LEU A 145 -12.86 12.45 14.25
CA LEU A 145 -12.79 12.02 15.65
C LEU A 145 -12.09 13.06 16.52
N HIS A 146 -11.00 13.67 16.04
CA HIS A 146 -10.35 14.78 16.72
C HIS A 146 -11.29 15.98 16.93
N ARG A 147 -12.12 16.32 15.92
CA ARG A 147 -13.15 17.37 16.07
C ARG A 147 -14.17 17.01 17.15
N TRP A 148 -14.68 15.78 17.16
CA TRP A 148 -15.64 15.32 18.17
C TRP A 148 -15.05 15.32 19.59
N LEU A 149 -13.80 14.92 19.77
CA LEU A 149 -13.11 14.99 21.05
C LEU A 149 -12.91 16.45 21.52
N ARG A 150 -12.57 17.37 20.62
CA ARG A 150 -12.48 18.80 20.96
C ARG A 150 -13.84 19.39 21.32
N GLN A 151 -14.89 18.96 20.63
CA GLN A 151 -16.27 19.35 20.93
C GLN A 151 -16.73 18.85 22.31
N SER A 152 -16.24 17.69 22.75
CA SER A 152 -16.41 17.18 24.12
C SER A 152 -15.43 17.77 25.14
N ARG A 153 -14.82 18.93 24.81
CA ARG A 153 -13.94 19.75 25.66
C ARG A 153 -12.60 19.09 26.01
N LEU A 154 -12.18 18.06 25.27
CA LEU A 154 -10.87 17.45 25.42
C LEU A 154 -9.82 18.17 24.55
N ARG A 155 -8.59 18.24 25.05
CA ARG A 155 -7.46 18.78 24.27
C ARG A 155 -6.82 17.67 23.46
N VAL A 156 -6.88 17.77 22.14
CA VAL A 156 -6.28 16.80 21.21
C VAL A 156 -5.24 17.51 20.35
N PRO A 157 -4.00 16.98 20.25
CA PRO A 157 -2.96 17.54 19.37
C PRO A 157 -3.46 17.74 17.93
N GLU A 158 -2.95 18.77 17.25
CA GLU A 158 -3.23 18.94 15.83
C GLU A 158 -2.42 17.96 14.99
N VAL A 159 -3.04 17.45 13.92
CA VAL A 159 -2.37 16.62 12.93
C VAL A 159 -1.39 17.49 12.14
N LYS A 160 -0.11 17.12 12.14
CA LYS A 160 0.91 17.83 11.36
C LYS A 160 0.67 17.60 9.87
N LYS A 161 0.55 18.69 9.11
CA LYS A 161 0.39 18.66 7.65
C LYS A 161 1.74 18.52 6.94
N GLN A 162 2.38 17.38 7.15
CA GLN A 162 3.68 17.07 6.54
C GLN A 162 3.81 15.57 6.34
N ILE A 163 4.20 15.14 5.13
CA ILE A 163 4.50 13.73 4.85
C ILE A 163 5.57 13.25 5.84
N ARG A 164 5.24 12.25 6.66
CA ARG A 164 6.16 11.79 7.71
C ARG A 164 7.24 10.85 7.19
N LYS A 165 6.95 10.15 6.10
CA LYS A 165 7.85 9.15 5.51
C LYS A 165 7.53 8.91 4.05
N ILE A 166 8.56 8.70 3.25
CA ILE A 166 8.50 8.41 1.82
C ILE A 166 9.24 7.09 1.58
N TYR A 167 8.53 6.10 1.06
CA TYR A 167 9.13 4.84 0.62
C TYR A 167 9.28 4.84 -0.89
N LEU A 168 10.53 4.83 -1.35
CA LEU A 168 10.88 4.69 -2.76
C LEU A 168 11.10 3.20 -3.04
N THR A 169 10.06 2.53 -3.54
CA THR A 169 10.09 1.08 -3.75
C THR A 169 10.33 0.72 -5.21
N HIS A 170 11.13 -0.31 -5.43
CA HIS A 170 11.52 -0.78 -6.75
C HIS A 170 11.44 -2.31 -6.82
N ASP A 171 10.68 -2.83 -7.79
CA ASP A 171 10.53 -4.27 -8.01
C ASP A 171 11.50 -4.73 -9.11
N VAL A 172 12.27 -5.78 -8.82
CA VAL A 172 13.23 -6.36 -9.78
C VAL A 172 12.56 -7.48 -10.57
N ASP A 173 11.78 -7.10 -11.58
CA ASP A 173 11.10 -8.07 -12.46
C ASP A 173 12.01 -8.56 -13.57
N SER A 174 12.58 -7.62 -14.32
CA SER A 174 13.50 -7.90 -15.42
C SER A 174 14.79 -7.10 -15.21
N PRO A 175 15.77 -7.63 -14.45
CA PRO A 175 16.98 -6.87 -14.10
C PRO A 175 17.83 -6.46 -15.31
N THR A 176 17.68 -7.17 -16.43
CA THR A 176 18.43 -6.94 -17.67
C THR A 176 17.58 -7.32 -18.88
N LEU A 177 17.66 -6.54 -19.97
CA LEU A 177 17.00 -6.83 -21.23
C LEU A 177 17.74 -7.92 -22.01
N TYR A 178 19.07 -7.86 -22.08
CA TYR A 178 19.84 -8.61 -23.09
C TYR A 178 20.57 -9.86 -22.57
N ARG A 179 20.73 -10.01 -21.26
CA ARG A 179 21.48 -11.15 -20.68
C ARG A 179 20.76 -12.48 -20.85
N SER A 180 19.44 -12.47 -21.01
CA SER A 180 18.68 -13.67 -21.37
C SER A 180 18.68 -13.91 -22.88
N TRP A 181 18.80 -15.16 -23.30
CA TRP A 181 18.71 -15.54 -24.73
C TRP A 181 17.37 -15.12 -25.37
N LYS A 182 16.27 -15.12 -24.60
CA LYS A 182 14.96 -14.63 -25.06
C LYS A 182 14.93 -13.11 -25.23
N GLY A 183 15.57 -12.38 -24.33
CA GLY A 183 15.69 -10.92 -24.42
C GLY A 183 16.52 -10.48 -25.63
N LEU A 184 17.58 -11.22 -25.96
CA LEU A 184 18.33 -11.04 -27.21
C LEU A 184 17.48 -11.31 -28.46
N ILE A 185 16.68 -12.38 -28.48
CA ILE A 185 15.81 -12.69 -29.63
C ILE A 185 14.70 -11.63 -29.78
N ARG A 186 14.11 -11.19 -28.67
CA ARG A 186 13.10 -10.12 -28.66
C ARG A 186 13.68 -8.81 -29.19
N SER A 187 14.90 -8.45 -28.82
CA SER A 187 15.50 -7.20 -29.30
C SER A 187 15.90 -7.22 -30.77
N ILE A 188 16.31 -8.38 -31.29
CA ILE A 188 16.55 -8.60 -32.72
C ILE A 188 15.23 -8.45 -33.50
N ARG A 189 14.14 -9.03 -32.98
CA ARG A 189 12.80 -8.91 -33.55
C ARG A 189 12.27 -7.47 -33.51
N ASP A 190 12.46 -6.78 -32.40
CA ASP A 190 11.99 -5.40 -32.19
C ASP A 190 12.91 -4.36 -32.87
N ARG A 191 13.80 -4.80 -33.78
CA ARG A 191 14.72 -3.97 -34.60
C ARG A 191 15.56 -2.96 -33.80
N ARG A 192 15.86 -3.24 -32.53
CA ARG A 192 16.66 -2.34 -31.65
C ARG A 192 18.16 -2.28 -32.00
N GLY A 193 18.54 -2.84 -33.14
CA GLY A 193 19.91 -2.92 -33.65
C GLY A 193 20.71 -4.11 -33.09
N LEU A 194 21.34 -4.87 -33.98
CA LEU A 194 22.19 -6.02 -33.62
C LEU A 194 23.37 -5.60 -32.73
N TYR A 195 24.05 -4.51 -33.08
CA TYR A 195 25.20 -4.00 -32.33
C TYR A 195 24.86 -3.65 -30.87
N LYS A 196 23.78 -2.92 -30.62
CA LYS A 196 23.30 -2.60 -29.26
C LYS A 196 22.89 -3.86 -28.49
N SER A 197 22.28 -4.82 -29.18
CA SER A 197 21.87 -6.10 -28.58
C SER A 197 23.07 -6.97 -28.16
N PHE A 198 24.11 -7.04 -28.99
CA PHE A 198 25.36 -7.72 -28.66
C PHE A 198 26.15 -6.99 -27.56
N GLN A 199 26.21 -5.66 -27.58
CA GLN A 199 26.83 -4.87 -26.51
C GLN A 199 26.11 -5.02 -25.17
N GLY A 200 24.78 -5.04 -25.14
CA GLY A 200 24.04 -5.30 -23.89
C GLY A 200 24.27 -6.71 -23.35
N LYS A 201 24.38 -7.71 -24.23
CA LYS A 201 24.58 -9.11 -23.83
C LYS A 201 26.01 -9.42 -23.36
N PHE A 202 27.03 -8.87 -24.01
CA PHE A 202 28.43 -9.21 -23.77
C PHE A 202 29.27 -8.06 -23.19
N GLY A 203 28.77 -6.82 -23.27
CA GLY A 203 29.43 -5.64 -22.73
C GLY A 203 29.18 -5.45 -21.23
N SER A 204 29.43 -4.22 -20.76
CA SER A 204 29.24 -3.83 -19.36
C SER A 204 27.75 -3.77 -19.00
N LEU A 205 27.41 -4.12 -17.76
CA LEU A 205 26.03 -4.18 -17.27
C LEU A 205 25.32 -2.82 -17.38
N GLU A 206 26.08 -1.74 -17.22
CA GLU A 206 25.66 -0.35 -17.32
C GLU A 206 25.17 0.05 -18.72
N LYS A 207 25.47 -0.75 -19.75
CA LYS A 207 24.97 -0.55 -21.12
C LYS A 207 23.66 -1.29 -21.39
N ASP A 208 23.17 -2.10 -20.45
CA ASP A 208 21.87 -2.74 -20.58
C ASP A 208 20.76 -1.72 -20.28
N PRO A 209 19.80 -1.49 -21.21
CA PRO A 209 18.76 -0.48 -21.05
C PRO A 209 17.84 -0.70 -19.84
N PHE A 210 17.71 -1.94 -19.36
CA PHE A 210 16.91 -2.23 -18.17
C PHE A 210 17.73 -2.06 -16.88
N TYR A 211 19.06 -1.96 -16.97
CA TYR A 211 19.92 -1.77 -15.79
C TYR A 211 19.97 -0.30 -15.37
N THR A 212 18.84 0.20 -14.88
CA THR A 212 18.66 1.60 -14.47
C THR A 212 18.84 1.82 -12.97
N PHE A 213 19.14 0.77 -12.20
CA PHE A 213 19.32 0.83 -10.74
C PHE A 213 20.34 1.89 -10.27
N PRO A 214 21.50 2.10 -10.92
CA PRO A 214 22.41 3.18 -10.52
C PRO A 214 21.77 4.57 -10.61
N TRP A 215 20.85 4.77 -11.55
CA TRP A 215 20.08 6.02 -11.66
C TRP A 215 19.08 6.13 -10.51
N PHE A 216 18.32 5.08 -10.20
CA PHE A 216 17.43 5.08 -9.02
C PHE A 216 18.18 5.37 -7.74
N PHE A 217 19.29 4.67 -7.48
CA PHE A 217 20.04 4.86 -6.24
C PHE A 217 20.56 6.30 -6.12
N ARG A 218 21.00 6.91 -7.23
CA ARG A 218 21.34 8.34 -7.25
C ARG A 218 20.15 9.23 -6.91
N GLN A 219 18.99 9.00 -7.52
CA GLN A 219 17.78 9.78 -7.22
C GLN A 219 17.37 9.63 -5.75
N ASN A 220 17.44 8.42 -5.21
CA ASN A 220 17.14 8.11 -3.82
C ASN A 220 18.10 8.84 -2.88
N SER A 221 19.41 8.82 -3.17
CA SER A 221 20.41 9.55 -2.39
C SER A 221 20.19 11.06 -2.43
N ILE A 222 19.87 11.63 -3.60
CA ILE A 222 19.55 13.07 -3.71
C ILE A 222 18.39 13.44 -2.81
N LEU A 223 17.30 12.66 -2.81
CA LEU A 223 16.16 12.95 -1.94
C LEU A 223 16.53 12.78 -0.46
N GLN A 224 17.26 11.73 -0.10
CA GLN A 224 17.74 11.51 1.26
C GLN A 224 18.64 12.63 1.77
N ASP A 225 19.47 13.22 0.92
CA ASP A 225 20.33 14.36 1.30
C ASP A 225 19.51 15.64 1.53
N LEU A 226 18.36 15.78 0.85
CA LEU A 226 17.49 16.96 0.96
C LEU A 226 16.51 16.89 2.13
N ILE A 227 15.92 15.72 2.40
CA ILE A 227 14.86 15.57 3.42
C ILE A 227 15.26 14.68 4.61
N GLY A 228 16.43 14.05 4.55
CA GLY A 228 16.95 13.17 5.59
C GLY A 228 16.59 11.69 5.37
N LYS A 229 17.52 10.82 5.81
CA LYS A 229 17.40 9.36 5.69
C LYS A 229 16.28 8.75 6.53
N GLU A 230 15.86 9.42 7.59
CA GLU A 230 14.72 9.00 8.43
C GLU A 230 13.38 9.17 7.69
N GLN A 231 13.27 10.22 6.87
CA GLN A 231 12.06 10.53 6.11
C GLN A 231 12.03 9.80 4.76
N CYS A 232 13.16 9.58 4.08
CA CYS A 232 13.23 8.85 2.81
C CYS A 232 13.85 7.46 2.95
N HIS A 233 13.06 6.41 2.71
CA HIS A 233 13.45 5.01 2.87
C HIS A 233 13.34 4.20 1.56
N PRO A 234 14.44 4.01 0.81
CA PRO A 234 14.44 3.23 -0.42
C PRO A 234 14.42 1.72 -0.14
N ILE A 235 13.63 0.98 -0.94
CA ILE A 235 13.48 -0.47 -0.84
C ILE A 235 13.60 -1.10 -2.24
N LEU A 236 14.37 -2.17 -2.35
CA LEU A 236 14.48 -3.00 -3.54
C LEU A 236 13.91 -4.39 -3.26
N PHE A 237 12.84 -4.77 -3.95
CA PHE A 237 12.22 -6.08 -3.83
C PHE A 237 12.81 -7.05 -4.85
N ILE A 238 13.35 -8.18 -4.38
CA ILE A 238 14.05 -9.16 -5.22
C ILE A 238 13.37 -10.53 -5.14
N ARG A 239 13.14 -11.15 -6.31
CA ARG A 239 12.53 -12.48 -6.40
C ARG A 239 13.58 -13.56 -6.14
N ASN A 240 13.16 -14.58 -5.40
CA ASN A 240 13.96 -15.78 -5.18
C ASN A 240 13.11 -17.05 -5.30
N GLY A 241 12.50 -17.24 -6.46
CA GLY A 241 11.61 -18.37 -6.69
C GLY A 241 10.66 -18.16 -7.85
N GLY A 242 9.57 -18.92 -7.81
CA GLY A 242 8.56 -18.92 -8.85
C GLY A 242 8.90 -19.76 -10.08
N LYS A 243 7.95 -20.59 -10.49
CA LYS A 243 7.95 -21.35 -11.74
C LYS A 243 6.77 -21.00 -12.63
N ALA A 244 5.90 -20.08 -12.21
CA ALA A 244 4.74 -19.70 -13.00
C ALA A 244 5.19 -18.99 -14.28
N LYS A 245 4.32 -18.97 -15.30
CA LYS A 245 4.59 -18.26 -16.57
C LYS A 245 4.90 -16.78 -16.32
N HIS A 246 4.19 -16.16 -15.37
CA HIS A 246 4.33 -14.76 -14.98
C HIS A 246 5.66 -14.49 -14.27
N ASP A 247 6.31 -15.50 -13.68
CA ASP A 247 7.62 -15.34 -13.02
C ASP A 247 8.80 -15.23 -13.99
N LYS A 248 8.54 -15.17 -15.30
CA LYS A 248 9.58 -14.95 -16.29
C LYS A 248 9.83 -13.44 -16.47
N PRO A 249 11.09 -13.02 -16.66
CA PRO A 249 12.29 -13.84 -16.75
C PRO A 249 12.73 -14.36 -15.38
N HIS A 250 13.32 -15.55 -15.35
CA HIS A 250 14.01 -16.05 -14.16
C HIS A 250 15.44 -15.53 -14.15
N TYR A 251 15.92 -15.12 -12.99
CA TYR A 251 17.32 -14.79 -12.75
C TYR A 251 17.82 -15.55 -11.52
N ASP A 252 19.10 -15.94 -11.55
CA ASP A 252 19.76 -16.62 -10.44
C ASP A 252 20.45 -15.56 -9.57
N LEU A 253 20.19 -15.56 -8.27
CA LEU A 253 20.86 -14.64 -7.34
C LEU A 253 22.39 -14.83 -7.36
N ARG A 254 22.88 -16.03 -7.66
CA ARG A 254 24.33 -16.33 -7.79
C ARG A 254 24.97 -15.74 -9.05
N ASN A 255 24.17 -15.23 -9.99
CA ASN A 255 24.67 -14.55 -11.17
C ASN A 255 25.48 -13.31 -10.75
N LYS A 256 26.63 -13.10 -11.40
CA LYS A 256 27.53 -11.97 -11.11
C LYS A 256 26.86 -10.60 -11.18
N ASP A 257 25.93 -10.40 -12.11
CA ASP A 257 25.26 -9.11 -12.33
C ASP A 257 24.23 -8.84 -11.23
N ILE A 258 23.52 -9.88 -10.78
CA ILE A 258 22.56 -9.80 -9.66
C ILE A 258 23.30 -9.59 -8.33
N ARG A 259 24.42 -10.30 -8.09
CA ARG A 259 25.28 -10.06 -6.93
C ARG A 259 25.81 -8.62 -6.90
N LYS A 260 26.22 -8.09 -8.05
CA LYS A 260 26.66 -6.70 -8.18
C LYS A 260 25.52 -5.72 -7.87
N LEU A 261 24.30 -5.99 -8.33
CA LEU A 261 23.12 -5.20 -7.99
C LEU A 261 22.83 -5.19 -6.49
N ILE A 262 22.76 -6.37 -5.86
CA ILE A 262 22.50 -6.50 -4.41
C ILE A 262 23.58 -5.76 -3.61
N LYS A 263 24.86 -5.96 -3.96
CA LYS A 263 25.97 -5.27 -3.30
C LYS A 263 25.84 -3.74 -3.43
N SER A 264 25.58 -3.25 -4.64
CA SER A 264 25.39 -1.82 -4.91
C SER A 264 24.21 -1.22 -4.13
N ALA A 265 23.09 -1.95 -4.05
CA ALA A 265 21.92 -1.54 -3.27
C ALA A 265 22.28 -1.38 -1.77
N LEU A 266 23.00 -2.36 -1.20
CA LEU A 266 23.46 -2.30 0.19
C LEU A 266 24.45 -1.15 0.43
N GLU A 267 25.37 -0.87 -0.50
CA GLU A 267 26.30 0.27 -0.42
C GLU A 267 25.57 1.62 -0.43
N HIS A 268 24.41 1.70 -1.08
CA HIS A 268 23.56 2.90 -1.11
C HIS A 268 22.49 2.93 -0.01
N ASN A 269 22.60 2.08 1.02
CA ASN A 269 21.63 1.99 2.12
C ASN A 269 20.19 1.68 1.66
N VAL A 270 20.04 0.93 0.57
CA VAL A 270 18.74 0.44 0.10
C VAL A 270 18.39 -0.85 0.83
N THR A 271 17.19 -0.88 1.42
CA THR A 271 16.68 -2.08 2.09
C THR A 271 16.33 -3.15 1.06
N ILE A 272 16.72 -4.40 1.30
CA ILE A 272 16.33 -5.53 0.45
C ILE A 272 15.08 -6.19 1.02
N GLY A 273 14.02 -6.26 0.21
CA GLY A 273 12.78 -6.96 0.52
C GLY A 273 12.60 -8.22 -0.35
N LEU A 274 11.77 -9.14 0.12
CA LEU A 274 11.32 -10.28 -0.68
C LEU A 274 10.31 -9.80 -1.71
N HIS A 275 10.58 -10.07 -2.98
CA HIS A 275 9.54 -10.02 -3.99
C HIS A 275 8.93 -11.42 -4.13
N SER A 276 7.87 -11.70 -3.38
CA SER A 276 7.21 -13.02 -3.41
C SER A 276 6.75 -13.30 -4.84
N SER A 277 7.09 -14.48 -5.37
CA SER A 277 6.81 -14.82 -6.76
C SER A 277 5.30 -14.86 -7.03
N TYR A 278 4.93 -14.81 -8.32
CA TYR A 278 3.55 -15.03 -8.74
C TYR A 278 3.08 -16.43 -8.31
N GLN A 279 3.96 -17.43 -8.38
CA GLN A 279 3.65 -18.76 -7.85
C GLN A 279 3.37 -18.72 -6.34
N ALA A 280 4.14 -17.98 -5.56
CA ALA A 280 3.88 -17.81 -4.12
C ALA A 280 2.55 -17.06 -3.88
N GLY A 281 2.15 -16.13 -4.74
CA GLY A 281 0.79 -15.57 -4.73
C GLY A 281 -0.32 -16.60 -5.00
N THR A 282 -0.03 -17.65 -5.77
CA THR A 282 -0.96 -18.77 -6.02
C THR A 282 -0.91 -19.86 -4.95
N THR A 283 0.23 -19.99 -4.28
CA THR A 283 0.54 -21.03 -3.30
C THR A 283 1.35 -20.39 -2.16
N PRO A 284 0.68 -19.68 -1.22
CA PRO A 284 1.35 -18.84 -0.23
C PRO A 284 2.27 -19.60 0.74
N SER A 285 2.13 -20.91 0.88
CA SER A 285 3.07 -21.75 1.63
C SER A 285 4.51 -21.73 1.09
N LEU A 286 4.72 -21.28 -0.15
CA LEU A 286 6.05 -21.13 -0.75
C LEU A 286 6.81 -19.89 -0.26
N ILE A 287 6.13 -18.88 0.30
CA ILE A 287 6.72 -17.59 0.71
C ILE A 287 7.90 -17.82 1.66
N ARG A 288 7.74 -18.70 2.65
CA ARG A 288 8.83 -19.03 3.60
C ARG A 288 10.07 -19.55 2.89
N LYS A 289 9.91 -20.44 1.91
CA LYS A 289 11.03 -21.02 1.16
C LYS A 289 11.74 -19.96 0.32
N GLU A 290 10.99 -19.10 -0.38
CA GLU A 290 11.55 -18.03 -1.20
C GLU A 290 12.30 -17.02 -0.33
N LYS A 291 11.71 -16.63 0.80
CA LYS A 291 12.33 -15.78 1.83
C LYS A 291 13.65 -16.37 2.31
N THR A 292 13.66 -17.60 2.81
CA THR A 292 14.87 -18.23 3.36
C THR A 292 15.99 -18.28 2.32
N GLY A 293 15.69 -18.64 1.07
CA GLY A 293 16.74 -18.66 0.05
C GLY A 293 17.28 -17.26 -0.31
N LEU A 294 16.48 -16.20 -0.16
CA LEU A 294 16.97 -14.83 -0.32
C LEU A 294 17.87 -14.44 0.86
N GLU A 295 17.45 -14.76 2.09
CA GLU A 295 18.22 -14.55 3.32
C GLU A 295 19.57 -15.26 3.27
N ASP A 296 19.60 -16.52 2.81
CA ASP A 296 20.83 -17.30 2.62
C ASP A 296 21.79 -16.62 1.63
N HIS A 297 21.25 -15.93 0.62
CA HIS A 297 22.05 -15.25 -0.38
C HIS A 297 22.65 -13.92 0.13
N ILE A 298 21.88 -13.16 0.90
CA ILE A 298 22.29 -11.83 1.37
C ILE A 298 22.93 -11.86 2.77
N GLY A 299 22.82 -12.97 3.49
CA GLY A 299 23.34 -13.15 4.85
C GLY A 299 22.65 -12.28 5.90
N LYS A 300 21.40 -11.87 5.65
CA LYS A 300 20.61 -10.96 6.50
C LYS A 300 19.16 -11.40 6.53
N ASN A 301 18.48 -11.10 7.64
CA ASN A 301 17.04 -11.31 7.76
C ASN A 301 16.27 -10.37 6.82
N VAL A 302 15.28 -10.90 6.11
CA VAL A 302 14.41 -10.16 5.19
C VAL A 302 13.06 -9.93 5.84
N ARG A 303 12.76 -8.68 6.16
CA ARG A 303 11.53 -8.33 6.91
C ARG A 303 10.39 -7.84 6.03
N PHE A 304 10.71 -7.37 4.83
CA PHE A 304 9.77 -6.70 3.94
C PHE A 304 9.33 -7.61 2.80
N ASN A 305 8.06 -7.50 2.39
CA ASN A 305 7.49 -8.26 1.29
C ASN A 305 6.74 -7.37 0.29
N ARG A 306 6.77 -7.79 -0.97
CA ARG A 306 5.92 -7.31 -2.06
C ARG A 306 5.59 -8.50 -2.94
N HIS A 307 4.32 -8.79 -3.20
CA HIS A 307 3.99 -9.80 -4.22
C HIS A 307 4.21 -9.27 -5.64
N HIS A 308 4.85 -10.10 -6.47
CA HIS A 308 4.90 -9.92 -7.92
C HIS A 308 3.46 -9.82 -8.46
N PHE A 309 3.23 -8.87 -9.37
CA PHE A 309 1.90 -8.47 -9.85
C PHE A 309 0.94 -7.93 -8.77
N LEU A 310 1.41 -7.59 -7.57
CA LEU A 310 0.52 -7.34 -6.41
C LEU A 310 -0.42 -8.52 -6.12
N ALA A 311 0.00 -9.75 -6.46
CA ALA A 311 -0.83 -10.94 -6.47
C ALA A 311 -1.04 -11.56 -5.08
N ILE A 312 -1.53 -10.75 -4.15
CA ILE A 312 -2.26 -11.26 -2.99
C ILE A 312 -3.73 -11.41 -3.36
N ARG A 313 -4.28 -12.62 -3.17
CA ARG A 313 -5.55 -12.99 -3.80
C ARG A 313 -6.69 -13.03 -2.81
N GLU A 314 -6.46 -13.67 -1.68
CA GLU A 314 -7.44 -13.76 -0.61
C GLU A 314 -6.88 -13.18 0.70
N PRO A 315 -7.72 -12.52 1.53
CA PRO A 315 -7.25 -11.95 2.80
C PRO A 315 -6.50 -12.94 3.70
N GLU A 316 -6.90 -14.21 3.72
CA GLU A 316 -6.25 -15.29 4.50
C GLU A 316 -4.84 -15.64 4.02
N ASP A 317 -4.46 -15.32 2.78
CA ASP A 317 -3.13 -15.61 2.26
C ASP A 317 -2.04 -14.85 3.05
N MET A 318 -2.40 -13.72 3.67
CA MET A 318 -1.54 -12.96 4.58
C MET A 318 -1.08 -13.77 5.81
N ASP A 319 -1.83 -14.80 6.25
CA ASP A 319 -1.39 -15.65 7.36
C ASP A 319 -0.06 -16.35 7.01
N GLN A 320 0.18 -16.68 5.73
CA GLN A 320 1.44 -17.27 5.29
C GLN A 320 2.59 -16.25 5.22
N ILE A 321 2.28 -14.98 4.92
CA ILE A 321 3.25 -13.87 4.99
C ILE A 321 3.72 -13.69 6.45
N GLU A 322 2.77 -13.59 7.38
CA GLU A 322 3.08 -13.50 8.82
C GLU A 322 3.85 -14.74 9.30
N ALA A 323 3.41 -15.95 8.93
CA ALA A 323 4.07 -17.18 9.33
C ALA A 323 5.49 -17.34 8.75
N ALA A 324 5.81 -16.66 7.65
CA ALA A 324 7.18 -16.60 7.11
C ALA A 324 8.11 -15.65 7.92
N GLY A 325 7.55 -14.89 8.88
CA GLY A 325 8.29 -13.93 9.69
C GLY A 325 8.49 -12.57 9.01
N VAL A 326 7.73 -12.28 7.95
CA VAL A 326 7.65 -10.94 7.36
C VAL A 326 6.94 -10.02 8.35
N THR A 327 7.45 -8.81 8.55
CA THR A 327 6.86 -7.83 9.47
C THR A 327 6.12 -6.72 8.76
N ASP A 328 6.52 -6.38 7.53
CA ASP A 328 5.97 -5.26 6.77
C ASP A 328 5.74 -5.69 5.30
N ASP A 329 4.50 -5.60 4.85
CA ASP A 329 4.09 -5.91 3.48
C ASP A 329 3.68 -4.62 2.77
N PHE A 330 4.20 -4.43 1.55
CA PHE A 330 3.96 -3.24 0.75
C PHE A 330 2.95 -3.50 -0.38
N THR A 331 2.37 -4.70 -0.48
CA THR A 331 1.57 -5.17 -1.62
C THR A 331 0.25 -4.41 -1.82
N MET A 332 -0.28 -3.75 -0.78
CA MET A 332 -1.63 -3.17 -0.76
C MET A 332 -1.78 -1.91 -1.62
N GLY A 333 -1.85 -2.11 -2.94
CA GLY A 333 -2.32 -1.14 -3.94
C GLY A 333 -3.22 -1.83 -4.98
N TYR A 334 -3.86 -1.05 -5.85
CA TYR A 334 -4.56 -1.60 -7.02
C TYR A 334 -3.67 -1.48 -8.25
N ALA A 335 -3.74 -2.46 -9.15
CA ALA A 335 -2.95 -2.43 -10.37
C ALA A 335 -3.57 -1.53 -11.45
N ASP A 336 -4.89 -1.44 -11.49
CA ASP A 336 -5.68 -0.79 -12.53
C ASP A 336 -6.02 0.68 -12.27
N VAL A 337 -5.84 1.15 -11.03
CA VAL A 337 -6.06 2.55 -10.64
C VAL A 337 -5.23 2.92 -9.40
N SER A 338 -4.61 4.10 -9.41
CA SER A 338 -3.85 4.61 -8.26
C SER A 338 -4.76 5.21 -7.19
N GLY A 339 -4.32 5.28 -5.93
CA GLY A 339 -5.09 5.84 -4.81
C GLY A 339 -5.04 5.00 -3.54
N PHE A 340 -5.95 5.29 -2.59
CA PHE A 340 -5.89 4.75 -1.23
C PHE A 340 -6.70 3.45 -1.10
N ARG A 341 -6.11 2.31 -1.51
CA ARG A 341 -6.76 0.97 -1.40
C ARG A 341 -7.23 0.65 0.03
N LEU A 342 -6.48 1.03 1.05
CA LEU A 342 -6.86 0.82 2.46
C LEU A 342 -7.66 1.99 3.04
N GLY A 343 -7.97 3.01 2.25
CA GLY A 343 -8.58 4.26 2.70
C GLY A 343 -7.67 5.10 3.60
N THR A 344 -6.41 4.73 3.77
CA THR A 344 -5.42 5.42 4.62
C THR A 344 -4.07 5.46 3.90
N CYS A 345 -3.22 6.41 4.30
CA CYS A 345 -1.80 6.48 3.97
C CYS A 345 -0.89 6.15 5.17
N TYR A 346 -1.45 5.70 6.29
CA TYR A 346 -0.68 5.18 7.42
C TYR A 346 -0.59 3.65 7.35
N PRO A 347 0.51 3.05 7.84
CA PRO A 347 0.63 1.61 7.92
C PRO A 347 -0.37 1.07 8.94
N VAL A 348 -1.10 0.02 8.55
CA VAL A 348 -2.09 -0.64 9.40
C VAL A 348 -1.63 -2.03 9.77
N ARG A 349 -1.92 -2.47 11.00
CA ARG A 349 -1.86 -3.88 11.34
C ARG A 349 -2.94 -4.63 10.58
N TRP A 350 -2.55 -5.71 9.92
CA TRP A 350 -3.49 -6.56 9.22
C TRP A 350 -4.51 -7.17 10.18
N ILE A 351 -5.77 -7.09 9.81
CA ILE A 351 -6.87 -7.78 10.47
C ILE A 351 -7.35 -8.86 9.51
N ASN A 352 -7.24 -10.12 9.90
CA ASN A 352 -7.84 -11.20 9.15
C ASN A 352 -9.38 -11.10 9.27
N PRO A 353 -10.12 -10.75 8.21
CA PRO A 353 -11.57 -10.54 8.32
C PRO A 353 -12.35 -11.84 8.57
N ILE A 354 -11.78 -13.00 8.29
CA ILE A 354 -12.43 -14.30 8.52
C ILE A 354 -12.34 -14.67 10.00
N THR A 355 -11.12 -14.63 10.56
CA THR A 355 -10.88 -15.01 11.96
C THR A 355 -11.05 -13.85 12.95
N ARG A 356 -11.24 -12.64 12.42
CA ARG A 356 -11.27 -11.36 13.14
C ARG A 356 -10.02 -11.13 14.00
N ARG A 357 -8.90 -11.76 13.64
CA ARG A 357 -7.64 -11.72 14.39
C ARG A 357 -6.83 -10.51 13.96
N LEU A 358 -6.38 -9.73 14.94
CA LEU A 358 -5.41 -8.67 14.73
C LEU A 358 -4.00 -9.27 14.68
N SER A 359 -3.36 -9.19 13.52
CA SER A 359 -2.00 -9.64 13.25
C SER A 359 -0.96 -8.58 13.62
N PRO A 360 0.29 -8.93 13.98
CA PRO A 360 1.40 -7.98 14.04
C PRO A 360 1.91 -7.52 12.66
N LEU A 361 1.57 -8.22 11.57
CA LEU A 361 1.95 -7.84 10.20
C LEU A 361 1.43 -6.45 9.86
N ARG A 362 2.31 -5.57 9.38
CA ARG A 362 1.96 -4.22 8.94
C ARG A 362 1.77 -4.19 7.44
N LEU A 363 0.71 -3.52 6.99
CA LEU A 363 0.43 -3.28 5.58
C LEU A 363 0.70 -1.81 5.30
N HIS A 364 1.67 -1.54 4.42
CA HIS A 364 1.96 -0.21 3.92
C HIS A 364 1.15 0.03 2.64
N PRO A 365 0.26 1.04 2.60
CA PRO A 365 -0.53 1.34 1.42
C PRO A 365 0.37 1.76 0.24
N LEU A 366 0.32 1.04 -0.88
CA LEU A 366 0.93 1.49 -2.14
C LEU A 366 -0.02 2.51 -2.80
N ILE A 367 0.44 3.74 -2.97
CA ILE A 367 -0.41 4.86 -3.43
C ILE A 367 -0.23 5.13 -4.92
N ILE A 368 1.02 5.13 -5.41
CA ILE A 368 1.34 5.45 -6.80
C ILE A 368 2.25 4.37 -7.38
N MET A 369 1.85 3.82 -8.52
CA MET A 369 2.63 2.86 -9.30
C MET A 369 2.74 3.30 -10.75
N ASP A 370 3.94 3.25 -11.30
CA ASP A 370 4.28 3.70 -12.63
C ASP A 370 3.41 3.11 -13.75
N CYS A 371 3.32 1.78 -13.84
CA CYS A 371 2.57 1.08 -14.89
C CYS A 371 1.06 1.34 -14.80
N THR A 372 0.52 1.55 -13.59
CA THR A 372 -0.88 1.92 -13.40
C THR A 372 -1.21 3.24 -14.09
N LEU A 373 -0.29 4.21 -14.06
CA LEU A 373 -0.50 5.54 -14.65
C LEU A 373 -0.46 5.53 -16.18
N GLU A 374 0.57 4.89 -16.76
CA GLU A 374 0.86 5.00 -18.20
C GLU A 374 0.15 3.94 -19.05
N GLU A 375 0.02 2.69 -18.58
CA GLU A 375 -0.48 1.60 -19.45
C GLU A 375 -1.96 1.79 -19.83
N GLU A 376 -2.28 1.67 -21.12
CA GLU A 376 -3.63 1.88 -21.67
C GLU A 376 -4.69 0.95 -21.05
N LYS A 377 -4.31 -0.28 -20.68
CA LYS A 377 -5.22 -1.22 -20.00
C LYS A 377 -5.58 -0.78 -18.57
N TYR A 378 -4.85 0.17 -18.00
CA TYR A 378 -5.06 0.71 -16.65
C TYR A 378 -5.64 2.12 -16.70
N MET A 379 -4.85 3.16 -16.42
CA MET A 379 -5.32 4.55 -16.46
C MET A 379 -5.03 5.25 -17.80
N GLY A 380 -4.02 4.82 -18.56
CA GLY A 380 -3.70 5.39 -19.88
C GLY A 380 -3.50 6.90 -19.87
N LEU A 381 -2.91 7.45 -18.80
CA LEU A 381 -2.69 8.88 -18.67
C LEU A 381 -1.48 9.33 -19.49
N ASP A 382 -1.55 10.54 -20.06
CA ASP A 382 -0.36 11.25 -20.52
C ASP A 382 0.39 11.88 -19.35
N PHE A 383 1.56 12.45 -19.65
CA PHE A 383 2.45 13.05 -18.65
C PHE A 383 1.76 14.12 -17.78
N ASP A 384 1.00 15.05 -18.37
CA ASP A 384 0.43 16.18 -17.64
C ASP A 384 -0.72 15.72 -16.73
N ARG A 385 -1.57 14.80 -17.21
CA ARG A 385 -2.62 14.18 -16.40
C ARG A 385 -2.02 13.32 -15.29
N ALA A 386 -1.00 12.52 -15.58
CA ALA A 386 -0.33 11.68 -14.58
C ALA A 386 0.34 12.53 -13.49
N LEU A 387 1.05 13.58 -13.86
CA LEU A 387 1.69 14.50 -12.91
C LEU A 387 0.66 15.21 -12.02
N THR A 388 -0.42 15.71 -12.61
CA THR A 388 -1.52 16.35 -11.86
C THR A 388 -2.15 15.36 -10.88
N TYR A 389 -2.42 14.14 -11.32
CA TYR A 389 -2.99 13.09 -10.49
C TYR A 389 -2.08 12.72 -9.31
N CYS A 390 -0.77 12.55 -9.57
CA CYS A 390 0.22 12.27 -8.54
C CYS A 390 0.32 13.41 -7.52
N ARG A 391 0.34 14.66 -7.97
CA ARG A 391 0.37 15.84 -7.08
C ARG A 391 -0.83 15.87 -6.14
N ASN A 392 -2.02 15.60 -6.65
CA ASN A 392 -3.22 15.54 -5.82
C ASN A 392 -3.09 14.47 -4.74
N LEU A 393 -2.62 13.26 -5.08
CA LEU A 393 -2.41 12.20 -4.08
C LEU A 393 -1.34 12.56 -3.05
N VAL A 394 -0.22 13.16 -3.48
CA VAL A 394 0.85 13.63 -2.58
C VAL A 394 0.32 14.71 -1.64
N GLU A 395 -0.49 15.64 -2.13
CA GLU A 395 -1.13 16.68 -1.31
C GLU A 395 -2.08 16.07 -0.26
N GLN A 396 -2.86 15.05 -0.61
CA GLN A 396 -3.70 14.35 0.36
C GLN A 396 -2.89 13.71 1.48
N VAL A 397 -1.77 13.03 1.15
CA VAL A 397 -0.86 12.45 2.17
C VAL A 397 -0.27 13.56 3.05
N ASN A 398 0.14 14.68 2.45
CA ASN A 398 0.68 15.82 3.18
C ASN A 398 -0.35 16.41 4.16
N ASN A 399 -1.61 16.55 3.74
CA ASN A 399 -2.68 17.13 4.55
C ASN A 399 -3.02 16.32 5.81
N VAL A 400 -2.78 15.01 5.80
CA VAL A 400 -3.07 14.11 6.94
C VAL A 400 -1.82 13.58 7.65
N GLY A 401 -0.62 13.93 7.17
CA GLY A 401 0.66 13.61 7.80
C GLY A 401 1.12 12.15 7.69
N GLY A 402 0.65 11.41 6.68
CA GLY A 402 0.91 9.97 6.54
C GLY A 402 2.19 9.61 5.77
N GLU A 403 2.27 8.35 5.34
CA GLU A 403 3.38 7.80 4.56
C GLU A 403 3.05 7.79 3.06
N LEU A 404 4.04 8.15 2.22
CA LEU A 404 3.93 8.06 0.77
C LEU A 404 4.73 6.86 0.26
N VAL A 405 4.06 5.86 -0.33
CA VAL A 405 4.73 4.71 -0.95
C VAL A 405 4.61 4.82 -2.48
N LEU A 406 5.76 4.85 -3.15
CA LEU A 406 5.90 4.89 -4.61
C LEU A 406 6.47 3.58 -5.11
N LEU A 407 5.95 3.02 -6.21
CA LEU A 407 6.50 1.86 -6.91
C LEU A 407 6.89 2.19 -8.35
N TRP A 408 8.18 2.08 -8.64
CA TRP A 408 8.75 2.26 -9.97
C TRP A 408 9.63 1.07 -10.36
N HIS A 409 9.34 0.48 -11.51
CA HIS A 409 10.09 -0.64 -12.08
C HIS A 409 11.32 -0.15 -12.84
N ASN A 410 12.38 -0.97 -12.88
CA ASN A 410 13.64 -0.59 -13.50
C ASN A 410 13.54 -0.43 -15.02
N ASP A 411 12.71 -1.22 -15.68
CA ASP A 411 12.49 -1.17 -17.12
C ASP A 411 11.57 -0.01 -17.55
N SER A 412 10.71 0.49 -16.67
CA SER A 412 9.83 1.63 -16.98
C SER A 412 10.59 2.95 -17.14
N VAL A 413 11.74 3.09 -16.48
CA VAL A 413 12.58 4.30 -16.53
C VAL A 413 13.72 4.22 -17.55
N GLN A 414 13.65 3.27 -18.50
CA GLN A 414 14.61 3.14 -19.59
C GLN A 414 14.66 4.44 -20.42
N GLU A 415 15.86 4.90 -20.78
CA GLU A 415 16.03 6.01 -21.71
C GLU A 415 15.64 5.65 -23.16
N GLY A 416 14.97 6.57 -23.84
CA GLY A 416 14.58 6.42 -25.25
C GLY A 416 13.48 5.39 -25.50
N SER A 417 12.72 4.98 -24.47
CA SER A 417 11.55 4.09 -24.60
C SER A 417 10.32 4.78 -25.18
N GLY A 418 10.26 6.11 -25.13
CA GLY A 418 9.06 6.91 -25.42
C GLY A 418 8.15 7.11 -24.20
N SER A 419 8.40 6.37 -23.11
CA SER A 419 7.69 6.52 -21.84
C SER A 419 8.05 7.83 -21.13
N TYR A 420 7.05 8.45 -20.49
CA TYR A 420 7.28 9.65 -19.67
C TYR A 420 7.68 9.32 -18.22
N LEU A 421 7.68 8.05 -17.82
CA LEU A 421 7.79 7.62 -16.42
C LEU A 421 9.12 8.00 -15.77
N ARG A 422 10.23 7.99 -16.53
CA ARG A 422 11.54 8.49 -16.05
C ARG A 422 11.48 9.98 -15.68
N LYS A 423 10.85 10.80 -16.54
CA LYS A 423 10.68 12.25 -16.32
C LYS A 423 9.74 12.49 -15.14
N LEU A 424 8.62 11.76 -15.07
CA LEU A 424 7.65 11.87 -13.99
C LEU A 424 8.30 11.55 -12.64
N TYR A 425 9.02 10.43 -12.52
CA TYR A 425 9.71 10.06 -11.28
C TYR A 425 10.66 11.16 -10.80
N ALA A 426 11.56 11.62 -11.67
CA ALA A 426 12.50 12.69 -11.32
C ALA A 426 11.81 13.99 -10.91
N GLN A 427 10.70 14.34 -11.57
CA GLN A 427 9.93 15.52 -11.23
C GLN A 427 9.20 15.39 -9.88
N LEU A 428 8.59 14.24 -9.60
CA LEU A 428 7.95 13.98 -8.31
C LEU A 428 8.96 14.07 -7.16
N LEU A 429 10.14 13.47 -7.29
CA LEU A 429 11.15 13.56 -6.24
C LEU A 429 11.64 15.00 -6.02
N LYS A 430 11.81 15.78 -7.10
CA LYS A 430 12.17 17.20 -7.00
C LYS A 430 11.10 18.02 -6.28
N GLU A 431 9.83 17.68 -6.44
CA GLU A 431 8.71 18.35 -5.76
C GLU A 431 8.61 17.92 -4.29
N LEU A 432 8.82 16.64 -3.99
CA LEU A 432 8.88 16.12 -2.61
C LEU A 432 10.02 16.72 -1.80
N ALA A 433 11.13 17.10 -2.45
CA ALA A 433 12.26 17.77 -1.78
C ALA A 433 12.01 19.23 -1.41
N LYS A 434 10.87 19.83 -1.82
CA LYS A 434 10.54 21.24 -1.54
C LYS A 434 9.47 21.41 -0.45
N GLN A 435 8.83 20.33 -0.04
CA GLN A 435 7.82 20.30 1.02
C GLN A 435 8.50 20.23 2.38
#